data_AF-A0A369IMH3-F1
#
_entry.id   AF-A0A369IMH3-F1
#
_cell.length_a   1.000
_cell.length_b   1.000
_cell.length_c   1.000
_cell.angle_alpha   90.00
_cell.angle_beta   90.00
_cell.angle_gamma   90.00
#
_symmetry.space_group_name_H-M   'P 1'
#
loop_
_entity.id
_entity.type
_entity.pdbx_description
1 polymer ?
#
loop_
_entity_poly.entity_id
_entity_poly.type
_entity_poly.pdbx_seq_one_letter_code
_entity_poly.pdbx_strand_id
1 'polypeptide(L)'
;MPQAICHHCNSTFSWHWEEAFAKWGFLAGQGQLKTDTVQEALTDADYEVEVRALGECNTVICSIKKDGKELIPQGIKIGYVHPRLFLPCSIIELLDRKFPSKTPYDGL
;
A
#
# COMPACT_ATOMS: atom_id res chain seq x y z
N MET A 1 4.38 13.25 -4.34
CA MET A 1 3.33 12.52 -3.62
C MET A 1 2.07 12.67 -4.43
N PRO A 2 1.36 11.57 -4.74
CA PRO A 2 0.01 11.68 -5.27
C PRO A 2 -0.87 12.45 -4.27
N GLN A 3 -1.72 13.31 -4.80
CA GLN A 3 -2.69 14.08 -4.02
C GLN A 3 -4.08 13.50 -4.27
N ALA A 4 -4.84 13.30 -3.22
CA ALA A 4 -6.24 12.93 -3.30
C ALA A 4 -7.08 13.97 -2.55
N ILE A 5 -8.31 14.17 -2.99
CA ILE A 5 -9.27 15.04 -2.32
C ILE A 5 -10.16 14.13 -1.47
N CYS A 6 -10.27 14.42 -0.18
CA CYS A 6 -11.20 13.72 0.68
C CYS A 6 -12.63 14.15 0.34
N HIS A 7 -13.50 13.21 -0.06
CA HIS A 7 -14.89 13.54 -0.42
C HIS A 7 -15.74 14.00 0.78
N HIS A 8 -15.28 13.79 2.03
CA HIS A 8 -15.99 14.23 3.23
C HIS A 8 -15.65 15.68 3.64
N CYS A 9 -14.36 16.05 3.67
CA CYS A 9 -13.92 17.37 4.14
C CYS A 9 -13.42 18.29 3.03
N ASN A 10 -13.36 17.80 1.79
CA ASN A 10 -12.85 18.49 0.59
C ASN A 10 -11.39 18.99 0.73
N SER A 11 -10.66 18.50 1.74
CA SER A 11 -9.24 18.77 1.93
C SER A 11 -8.41 17.88 1.00
N THR A 12 -7.36 18.46 0.44
CA THR A 12 -6.32 17.70 -0.27
C THR A 12 -5.39 17.06 0.74
N PHE A 13 -5.14 15.77 0.58
CA PHE A 13 -4.14 15.05 1.37
C PHE A 13 -3.13 14.36 0.44
N SER A 14 -1.89 14.32 0.90
CA SER A 14 -0.83 13.50 0.31
C SER A 14 -0.87 12.11 0.94
N TRP A 15 -0.58 11.09 0.14
CA TRP A 15 -0.51 9.72 0.60
C TRP A 15 0.69 8.99 -0.02
N HIS A 16 1.09 7.92 0.65
CA HIS A 16 2.14 7.01 0.24
C HIS A 16 1.56 5.63 -0.08
N TRP A 17 2.06 4.98 -1.11
CA TRP A 17 1.61 3.62 -1.43
C TRP A 17 1.99 2.65 -0.29
N GLU A 18 3.04 2.97 0.47
CA GLU A 18 3.46 2.21 1.65
C GLU A 18 2.35 2.11 2.72
N GLU A 19 1.44 3.07 2.78
CA GLU A 19 0.29 3.07 3.68
C GLU A 19 -0.68 1.91 3.37
N ALA A 20 -0.74 1.40 2.14
CA ALA A 20 -1.56 0.23 1.78
C ALA A 20 -1.13 -1.08 2.49
N PHE A 21 0.05 -1.07 3.11
CA PHE A 21 0.59 -2.20 3.88
C PHE A 21 0.62 -1.93 5.40
N ALA A 22 0.27 -0.73 5.82
CA ALA A 22 0.35 -0.29 7.22
C ALA A 22 -0.93 -0.64 8.00
N LYS A 23 -0.79 -0.98 9.29
CA LYS A 23 -1.93 -1.40 10.14
C LYS A 23 -2.99 -0.33 10.26
N TRP A 24 -2.54 0.91 10.41
CA TRP A 24 -3.43 2.07 10.48
C TRP A 24 -3.85 2.53 9.08
N GLY A 25 -3.15 2.06 8.04
CA GLY A 25 -3.30 2.46 6.64
C GLY A 25 -3.38 3.97 6.44
N PHE A 26 -4.22 4.43 5.50
CA PHE A 26 -4.21 5.82 5.06
C PHE A 26 -4.64 6.81 6.15
N LEU A 27 -3.84 7.86 6.37
CA LEU A 27 -4.09 8.91 7.37
C LEU A 27 -4.47 8.34 8.76
N ALA A 28 -3.76 7.31 9.23
CA ALA A 28 -4.02 6.63 10.51
C ALA A 28 -5.46 6.09 10.67
N GLY A 29 -6.08 5.63 9.57
CA GLY A 29 -7.42 5.04 9.55
C GLY A 29 -8.53 6.05 9.27
N GLN A 30 -8.17 7.30 8.99
CA GLN A 30 -9.12 8.37 8.61
C GLN A 30 -9.20 8.60 7.10
N GLY A 31 -8.27 8.02 6.33
CA GLY A 31 -8.15 8.23 4.89
C GLY A 31 -8.98 7.23 4.10
N GLN A 32 -9.68 7.71 3.08
CA GLN A 32 -10.37 6.88 2.10
C GLN A 32 -9.38 5.87 1.50
N LEU A 33 -9.63 4.57 1.74
CA LEU A 33 -8.75 3.46 1.39
C LEU A 33 -8.30 3.54 -0.08
N LYS A 34 -7.04 3.93 -0.31
CA LYS A 34 -6.35 3.80 -1.61
C LYS A 34 -5.68 2.43 -1.78
N THR A 35 -5.95 1.49 -0.87
CA THR A 35 -5.48 0.11 -0.97
C THR A 35 -5.90 -0.51 -2.31
N ASP A 36 -7.14 -0.26 -2.73
CA ASP A 36 -7.67 -0.70 -4.02
C ASP A 36 -6.88 -0.09 -5.19
N THR A 37 -6.51 1.19 -5.11
CA THR A 37 -5.68 1.86 -6.14
C THR A 37 -4.29 1.24 -6.24
N VAL A 38 -3.68 0.87 -5.11
CA VAL A 38 -2.38 0.17 -5.10
C VAL A 38 -2.53 -1.26 -5.63
N GLN A 39 -3.62 -1.95 -5.26
CA GLN A 39 -3.95 -3.28 -5.75
C GLN A 39 -4.15 -3.28 -7.28
N GLU A 40 -4.90 -2.33 -7.82
CA GLU A 40 -5.11 -2.15 -9.26
C GLU A 40 -3.77 -1.93 -9.97
N ALA A 41 -2.91 -1.05 -9.46
CA ALA A 41 -1.61 -0.79 -10.07
C ALA A 41 -0.68 -2.01 -10.12
N LEU A 42 -0.79 -2.91 -9.14
CA LEU A 42 -0.07 -4.19 -9.12
C LEU A 42 -0.74 -5.20 -10.06
N THR A 43 -2.08 -5.26 -10.07
CA THR A 43 -2.83 -6.17 -10.94
C THR A 43 -2.60 -5.82 -12.42
N ASP A 44 -2.59 -4.54 -12.78
CA ASP A 44 -2.22 -4.02 -14.10
C ASP A 44 -0.80 -4.41 -14.54
N ALA A 45 0.08 -4.68 -13.59
CA ALA A 45 1.46 -5.09 -13.82
C ALA A 45 1.64 -6.63 -13.77
N ASP A 46 0.54 -7.37 -13.88
CA ASP A 46 0.50 -8.83 -13.91
C ASP A 46 0.94 -9.46 -12.58
N TYR A 47 0.52 -8.85 -11.46
CA TYR A 47 0.66 -9.43 -10.13
C TYR A 47 -0.71 -9.84 -9.60
N GLU A 48 -0.78 -11.01 -8.98
CA GLU A 48 -1.96 -11.45 -8.24
C GLU A 48 -1.87 -10.87 -6.82
N VAL A 49 -2.80 -10.00 -6.45
CA VAL A 49 -2.76 -9.31 -5.17
C VAL A 49 -3.99 -9.62 -4.34
N GLU A 50 -3.78 -10.06 -3.11
CA GLU A 50 -4.85 -10.26 -2.14
C GLU A 50 -4.79 -9.19 -1.05
N VAL A 51 -5.97 -8.67 -0.74
CA VAL A 51 -6.19 -7.71 0.34
C VAL A 51 -7.00 -8.36 1.45
N ARG A 52 -6.73 -7.99 2.69
CA ARG A 52 -7.47 -8.47 3.86
C ARG A 52 -7.73 -7.34 4.84
N ALA A 53 -8.91 -7.36 5.44
CA ALA A 53 -9.23 -6.50 6.59
C ALA A 53 -8.39 -6.90 7.81
N LEU A 54 -7.57 -5.98 8.29
CA LEU A 54 -6.77 -6.12 9.51
C LEU A 54 -7.59 -5.64 10.72
N GLY A 55 -8.49 -6.51 11.16
CA GLY A 55 -9.45 -6.19 12.23
C GLY A 55 -10.45 -5.11 11.80
N GLU A 56 -10.77 -4.18 12.70
CA GLU A 56 -11.66 -3.04 12.43
C GLU A 56 -10.90 -1.79 11.94
N CYS A 57 -9.57 -1.89 11.75
CA CYS A 57 -8.72 -0.72 11.51
C CYS A 57 -8.65 -0.35 10.01
N ASN A 58 -8.24 -1.29 9.15
CA ASN A 58 -8.00 -1.00 7.73
C ASN A 58 -7.95 -2.27 6.87
N THR A 59 -8.06 -2.13 5.55
CA THR A 59 -7.80 -3.19 4.57
C THR A 59 -6.38 -3.03 4.04
N VAL A 60 -5.56 -4.07 4.20
CA VAL A 60 -4.13 -4.07 3.83
C VAL A 60 -3.83 -5.13 2.79
N ILE A 61 -2.83 -4.87 1.95
CA ILE A 61 -2.29 -5.89 1.03
C ILE A 61 -1.52 -6.93 1.84
N CYS A 62 -1.96 -8.18 1.78
CA CYS A 62 -1.39 -9.28 2.55
C CYS A 62 -0.70 -10.36 1.71
N SER A 63 -0.92 -10.40 0.39
CA SER A 63 -0.24 -11.31 -0.53
C SER A 63 -0.02 -10.62 -1.87
N ILE A 64 1.15 -10.86 -2.46
CA ILE A 64 1.48 -10.46 -3.82
C ILE A 64 2.18 -11.64 -4.48
N LYS A 65 1.55 -12.24 -5.48
CA LYS A 65 2.11 -13.36 -6.25
C LYS A 65 2.38 -12.94 -7.68
N LYS A 66 3.38 -13.58 -8.28
CA LYS A 66 3.67 -13.49 -9.72
C LYS A 66 4.05 -14.88 -10.21
N ASP A 67 3.42 -15.32 -11.30
CA ASP A 67 3.60 -16.68 -11.83
C ASP A 67 3.38 -17.76 -10.74
N GLY A 68 2.40 -17.57 -9.87
CA GLY A 68 2.09 -18.48 -8.75
C GLY A 68 3.09 -18.45 -7.57
N LYS A 69 4.13 -17.62 -7.62
CA LYS A 69 5.12 -17.47 -6.55
C LYS A 69 4.80 -16.28 -5.66
N GLU A 70 4.66 -16.53 -4.36
CA GLU A 70 4.53 -15.48 -3.34
C GLU A 70 5.82 -14.66 -3.24
N LEU A 71 5.66 -13.33 -3.33
CA LEU A 71 6.75 -12.37 -3.27
C LEU A 71 6.91 -11.75 -1.88
N ILE A 72 5.87 -11.84 -1.04
CA ILE A 72 5.95 -11.43 0.37
C ILE A 72 6.57 -12.58 1.20
N PRO A 73 7.67 -12.34 1.93
CA PRO A 73 8.27 -13.36 2.78
C PRO A 73 7.31 -13.84 3.89
N GLN A 74 7.30 -15.15 4.14
CA GLN A 74 6.56 -15.72 5.26
C GLN A 74 7.13 -15.25 6.61
N GLY A 75 6.24 -14.99 7.59
CA GLY A 75 6.63 -14.55 8.94
C GLY A 75 6.71 -13.03 9.12
N ILE A 76 6.50 -12.24 8.07
CA ILE A 76 6.38 -10.78 8.16
C ILE A 76 5.05 -10.42 8.82
N LYS A 77 5.11 -9.56 9.85
CA LYS A 77 3.91 -8.96 10.46
C LYS A 77 3.42 -7.81 9.57
N ILE A 78 2.61 -8.16 8.57
CA ILE A 78 1.90 -7.17 7.73
C ILE A 78 1.15 -6.18 8.63
N GLY A 79 1.24 -4.90 8.30
CA GLY A 79 0.74 -3.80 9.12
C GLY A 79 1.76 -3.19 10.10
N TYR A 80 2.83 -3.91 10.46
CA TYR A 80 3.82 -3.46 11.44
C TYR A 80 5.24 -3.33 10.87
N VAL A 81 5.49 -3.92 9.71
CA VAL A 81 6.79 -3.86 9.03
C VAL A 81 6.66 -2.96 7.82
N HIS A 82 7.66 -2.10 7.63
CA HIS A 82 7.72 -1.21 6.49
C HIS A 82 7.82 -2.02 5.18
N PRO A 83 6.95 -1.81 4.18
CA PRO A 83 6.89 -2.63 2.96
C PRO A 83 8.20 -2.67 2.18
N ARG A 84 8.93 -1.56 2.11
CA ARG A 84 10.27 -1.51 1.50
C ARG A 84 11.31 -2.48 2.11
N LEU A 85 11.10 -2.99 3.32
CA LEU A 85 12.05 -3.93 3.97
C LEU A 85 11.85 -5.37 3.53
N PHE A 86 10.67 -5.72 3.01
CA PHE A 86 10.34 -7.10 2.65
C PHE A 86 9.86 -7.26 1.20
N LEU A 87 9.40 -6.18 0.55
CA LEU A 87 9.00 -6.23 -0.84
C LEU A 87 10.22 -6.31 -1.77
N PRO A 88 10.13 -7.09 -2.86
CA PRO A 88 11.12 -7.06 -3.92
C PRO A 88 11.30 -5.66 -4.52
N CYS A 89 12.53 -5.33 -4.91
CA CYS A 89 12.85 -4.05 -5.55
C CYS A 89 11.98 -3.76 -6.76
N SER A 90 11.62 -4.78 -7.55
CA SER A 90 10.77 -4.63 -8.73
C SER A 90 9.36 -4.08 -8.40
N ILE A 91 8.78 -4.50 -7.28
CA ILE A 91 7.50 -3.97 -6.80
C ILE A 91 7.67 -2.54 -6.29
N ILE A 92 8.75 -2.29 -5.53
CA ILE A 92 9.05 -0.95 -4.99
C ILE A 92 9.22 0.06 -6.14
N GLU A 93 10.00 -0.29 -7.17
CA GLU A 93 10.24 0.56 -8.34
C GLU A 93 8.96 0.82 -9.15
N LEU A 94 8.13 -0.22 -9.32
CA LEU A 94 6.83 -0.09 -9.99
C LEU A 94 5.92 0.90 -9.24
N LEU A 95 5.80 0.72 -7.93
CA LEU A 95 4.95 1.55 -7.08
C LEU A 95 5.49 2.97 -6.94
N ASP A 96 6.81 3.16 -6.82
CA ASP A 96 7.45 4.48 -6.83
C ASP A 96 7.25 5.20 -8.17
N ARG A 97 7.26 4.47 -9.28
CA ARG A 97 6.98 5.05 -10.61
C ARG A 97 5.51 5.40 -10.81
N LYS A 98 4.59 4.56 -10.32
CA LYS A 98 3.13 4.78 -10.41
C LYS A 98 2.66 5.87 -9.44
N PHE A 99 3.27 5.94 -8.25
CA PHE A 99 2.89 6.83 -7.15
C PHE A 99 4.11 7.61 -6.64
N PRO A 100 4.67 8.53 -7.45
CA PRO A 100 5.90 9.22 -7.10
C PRO A 100 5.72 10.07 -5.84
N SER A 101 6.52 9.77 -4.81
CA SER A 101 6.62 10.59 -3.60
C SER A 101 7.71 11.65 -3.72
N LYS A 102 7.48 12.83 -3.14
CA LYS A 102 8.47 13.93 -3.07
C LYS A 102 9.22 13.93 -1.74
N THR A 103 8.69 13.24 -0.73
CA THR A 103 9.31 13.07 0.58
C THR A 103 9.34 11.57 0.92
N PRO A 104 10.29 11.10 1.75
CA PRO A 104 10.28 9.73 2.25
C PRO A 104 9.03 9.47 3.09
N TYR A 105 8.60 8.21 3.15
CA TYR A 105 7.53 7.78 4.05
C TYR A 105 8.10 7.57 5.45
N ASP A 106 7.64 8.36 6.43
CA ASP A 106 8.17 8.34 7.80
C ASP A 106 7.44 7.34 8.73
N GLY A 107 6.44 6.60 8.22
CA GLY A 107 5.82 5.48 8.93
C GLY A 107 5.02 5.82 10.20
N LEU A 108 4.60 7.09 10.35
CA LEU A 108 3.88 7.61 11.51
C LEU A 108 2.37 7.27 11.50
#